data_AF-A0A540NI85-F1
#
_entry.id   AF-A0A540NI85-F1
#
_cell.length_a   1.000
_cell.length_b   1.000
_cell.length_c   1.000
_cell.angle_alpha   90.00
_cell.angle_beta   90.00
_cell.angle_gamma   90.00
#
_symmetry.space_group_name_H-M   'P 1'
#
loop_
_entity.id
_entity.type
_entity.pdbx_description
1 polymer ?
#
loop_
_entity_poly.entity_id
_entity_poly.type
_entity_poly.pdbx_seq_one_letter_code
_entity_poly.pdbx_strand_id
1 'polypeptide(L)' 'MASSGAVSVVQVGSYFVTQYYQILQKQPDVVHQFYSDGSSMIRVDGDSMESVAGILVIGVFLLLAARN' A
#
# COMPACT_ATOMS: atom_id res chain seq x y z
N MET A 1 -18.52 -30.82 8.19
CA MET A 1 -17.15 -30.27 8.12
C MET A 1 -17.14 -29.25 6.98
N ALA A 2 -17.06 -27.95 7.29
CA ALA A 2 -17.04 -26.90 6.27
C ALA A 2 -15.72 -26.95 5.52
N SER A 3 -15.77 -27.14 4.20
CA SER A 3 -14.63 -26.89 3.33
C SER A 3 -14.34 -25.40 3.42
N SER A 4 -13.19 -25.02 4.00
CA SER A 4 -12.70 -23.64 3.99
C SER A 4 -12.65 -23.19 2.53
N GLY A 5 -13.64 -22.39 2.12
CA GLY A 5 -13.80 -21.95 0.74
C GLY A 5 -12.52 -21.27 0.27
N ALA A 6 -11.85 -21.86 -0.71
CA ALA A 6 -10.62 -21.32 -1.26
C ALA A 6 -10.86 -19.88 -1.73
N VAL A 7 -10.14 -18.94 -1.13
CA VAL A 7 -10.20 -17.53 -1.52
C VAL A 7 -9.52 -17.39 -2.87
N SER A 8 -10.20 -16.80 -3.85
CA SER A 8 -9.62 -16.62 -5.18
C SER A 8 -8.62 -15.46 -5.20
N VAL A 9 -7.64 -15.52 -6.10
CA VAL A 9 -6.69 -14.41 -6.31
C VAL A 9 -7.42 -13.09 -6.61
N VAL A 10 -8.54 -13.16 -7.32
CA VAL A 10 -9.40 -12.00 -7.63
C VAL A 10 -10.02 -11.40 -6.37
N GLN A 11 -10.47 -12.25 -5.43
CA GLN A 11 -11.00 -11.80 -4.14
C GLN A 11 -9.91 -11.14 -3.29
N VAL A 12 -8.72 -11.74 -3.23
CA VAL A 12 -7.57 -11.16 -2.52
C VAL A 12 -7.20 -9.79 -3.10
N GLY A 13 -7.08 -9.68 -4.43
CA GLY A 13 -6.74 -8.44 -5.10
C GLY A 13 -7.77 -7.32 -4.89
N SER A 14 -9.07 -7.65 -5.02
CA SER A 14 -10.16 -6.70 -4.80
C SER A 14 -10.21 -6.18 -3.36
N TYR A 15 -9.95 -7.07 -2.40
CA TYR A 15 -9.90 -6.68 -1.00
C TYR A 15 -8.66 -5.82 -0.70
N PHE A 16 -7.50 -6.23 -1.20
CA PHE A 16 -6.24 -5.52 -1.04
C PHE A 16 -6.33 -4.07 -1.53
N VAL A 17 -6.78 -3.85 -2.78
CA VAL A 17 -6.86 -2.49 -3.33
C VAL A 17 -7.81 -1.60 -2.53
N THR A 18 -8.96 -2.15 -2.13
CA THR A 18 -9.96 -1.41 -1.35
C THR A 18 -9.41 -1.01 0.02
N GLN A 19 -8.82 -1.96 0.75
CA GLN A 19 -8.25 -1.70 2.07
C GLN A 19 -7.04 -0.77 2.01
N TYR A 20 -6.16 -0.96 1.03
CA TYR A 20 -4.95 -0.15 0.85
C TYR A 20 -5.30 1.33 0.70
N TYR A 21 -6.22 1.69 -0.21
CA TYR A 21 -6.60 3.09 -0.40
C TYR A 21 -7.41 3.67 0.77
N GLN A 22 -8.24 2.87 1.43
CA GLN A 22 -8.96 3.32 2.64
C GLN A 22 -8.00 3.67 3.78
N ILE A 23 -6.99 2.85 4.02
CA ILE A 23 -5.98 3.08 5.05
C ILE A 23 -5.09 4.26 4.65
N LEU A 24 -4.64 4.32 3.41
CA LEU A 24 -3.82 5.43 2.92
C LEU A 24 -4.50 6.79 3.14
N GLN A 25 -5.83 6.89 2.92
CA GLN A 25 -6.58 8.13 3.12
C GLN A 25 -6.87 8.46 4.58
N LYS A 26 -7.19 7.46 5.41
CA LYS A 26 -7.69 7.68 6.77
C LYS A 26 -6.62 7.57 7.85
N GLN A 27 -5.63 6.72 7.62
CA GLN A 27 -4.59 6.34 8.58
C GLN A 27 -3.24 6.14 7.83
N PRO A 28 -2.69 7.20 7.22
CA PRO A 28 -1.46 7.09 6.44
C PRO A 28 -0.27 6.60 7.27
N ASP A 29 -0.26 6.85 8.57
CA ASP A 29 0.80 6.43 9.49
C ASP A 29 1.03 4.92 9.53
N VAL A 30 0.02 4.09 9.25
CA VAL A 30 0.15 2.61 9.30
C VAL A 30 0.31 1.97 7.93
N VAL A 31 0.23 2.73 6.83
CA VAL A 31 0.29 2.18 5.48
C VAL A 31 1.65 1.54 5.17
N HIS A 32 2.71 1.94 5.88
CA HIS A 32 4.04 1.37 5.75
C HIS A 32 4.07 -0.15 6.05
N GLN A 33 3.10 -0.66 6.81
CA GLN A 33 2.99 -2.09 7.15
C GLN A 33 2.67 -2.99 5.94
N PHE A 34 2.22 -2.41 4.82
CA PHE A 34 2.04 -3.14 3.55
C PHE A 34 3.34 -3.39 2.79
N TYR A 35 4.45 -2.84 3.27
CA TYR A 35 5.77 -2.95 2.66
C TYR A 35 6.70 -3.79 3.52
N SER A 36 7.72 -4.36 2.88
CA SER A 36 8.82 -5.06 3.52
C SER A 36 10.14 -4.47 3.02
N ASP A 37 11.28 -4.88 3.58
CA ASP A 37 12.59 -4.39 3.13
C ASP A 37 12.87 -4.63 1.64
N GLY A 38 12.27 -5.67 1.05
CA GLY A 38 12.36 -5.95 -0.39
C GLY A 38 11.39 -5.15 -1.26
N SER A 39 10.56 -4.28 -0.68
CA SER A 39 9.55 -3.53 -1.43
C SER A 39 10.13 -2.26 -2.08
N SER A 40 9.59 -1.94 -3.26
CA SER A 40 9.85 -0.70 -3.99
C SER A 40 8.52 -0.03 -4.31
N MET A 41 8.48 1.31 -4.23
CA MET A 41 7.34 2.13 -4.61
C MET A 41 7.76 3.15 -5.66
N ILE A 42 6.89 3.37 -6.63
CA ILE A 42 6.99 4.48 -7.58
C ILE A 42 5.72 5.31 -7.43
N ARG A 43 5.86 6.63 -7.21
CA ARG A 43 4.73 7.56 -7.28
C ARG A 43 4.84 8.43 -8.51
N VAL A 44 3.69 8.73 -9.08
CA VAL A 44 3.54 9.57 -10.26
C VAL A 44 2.68 10.76 -9.86
N ASP A 45 3.31 11.91 -9.67
CA ASP A 45 2.67 13.19 -9.35
C ASP A 45 2.83 14.12 -10.56
N GLY A 46 1.85 14.06 -11.48
CA GLY A 46 1.92 14.80 -12.75
C GLY A 46 3.07 14.30 -13.64
N ASP A 47 4.07 15.16 -13.88
CA ASP A 47 5.27 14.83 -14.66
C ASP A 47 6.41 14.25 -13.79
N SER A 48 6.27 14.30 -12.46
CA SER A 48 7.30 13.82 -11.54
C SER A 48 7.10 12.34 -11.21
N MET A 49 8.13 11.53 -11.47
CA MET A 49 8.21 10.14 -11.02
C MET A 49 9.28 10.00 -9.95
N GLU A 50 8.88 9.62 -8.74
CA GLU A 50 9.81 9.36 -7.65
C GLU A 50 9.78 7.87 -7.28
N SER A 51 10.96 7.25 -7.30
CA SER A 51 11.16 5.85 -6.92
C SER A 51 11.87 5.77 -5.58
N VAL A 52 11.26 5.09 -4.63
CA VAL A 52 11.78 4.89 -3.27
C VAL A 52 11.75 3.40 -2.91
N ALA A 53 12.80 2.94 -2.23
CA ALA A 53 12.96 1.55 -1.80
C ALA A 53 13.23 1.47 -0.30
N GLY A 54 12.74 0.40 0.33
CA GLY A 54 12.86 0.16 1.77
C GLY A 54 11.69 0.73 2.58
N ILE A 55 11.23 -0.05 3.57
CA ILE A 55 9.99 0.21 4.33
C ILE A 55 9.96 1.57 5.03
N LEU A 56 11.11 2.00 5.59
CA LEU A 56 11.22 3.30 6.27
C LEU A 56 11.08 4.46 5.28
N VAL A 57 11.71 4.35 4.10
CA VAL A 57 11.66 5.39 3.07
C VAL A 57 10.25 5.48 2.48
N ILE A 58 9.63 4.33 2.19
CA ILE A 58 8.26 4.26 1.69
C ILE A 58 7.26 4.83 2.71
N GLY A 59 7.42 4.50 3.99
CA GLY A 59 6.56 5.02 5.06
C GLY A 59 6.62 6.54 5.21
N VAL A 60 7.84 7.11 5.25
CA VAL A 60 8.03 8.57 5.32
C VAL A 60 7.45 9.26 4.10
N PHE A 61 7.64 8.68 2.91
CA PHE A 61 7.15 9.24 1.66
C PHE A 61 5.62 9.25 1.55
N LEU A 62 4.96 8.17 1.99
CA LEU A 62 3.50 8.10 2.03
C LEU A 62 2.90 9.08 3.04
N LEU A 63 3.52 9.20 4.23
CA LEU A 63 3.08 10.14 5.26
C LEU A 63 3.17 11.60 4.78
N LEU A 64 4.26 11.97 4.11
CA LEU A 64 4.45 13.33 3.59
C LEU A 64 3.38 13.71 2.55
N ALA A 65 3.04 12.80 1.64
CA ALA A 65 2.07 13.12 0.61
C ALA A 65 0.60 13.00 1.05
N ALA A 66 0.30 12.27 2.13
CA ALA A 66 -1.05 12.22 2.69
C ALA A 66 -1.41 13.50 3.47
N ARG A 67 -0.43 14.39 3.69
CA ARG A 67 -0.55 15.61 4.48
C ARG A 67 -0.78 16.88 3.63
N ASN A 68 -0.84 16.74 2.31
CA ASN A 68 -1.03 17.82 1.34
C ASN A 68 -2.33 17.64 0.55
#